data_AF-A0A2V6YK65-F1
#
_entry.id   AF-A0A2V6YK65-F1
#
_cell.length_a   1.000
_cell.length_b   1.000
_cell.length_c   1.000
_cell.angle_alpha   90.00
_cell.angle_beta   90.00
_cell.angle_gamma   90.00
#
_symmetry.space_group_name_H-M   'P 1'
#
loop_
_entity.id
_entity.type
_entity.pdbx_description
1 polymer ?
#
loop_
_entity_poly.entity_id
_entity_poly.type
_entity_poly.pdbx_seq_one_letter_code
_entity_poly.pdbx_strand_id
1 'polypeptide(L)'
;MHTPVRFADDIEPLVQFIEETEPSRILEATLGKLREGLSVRKLLTASALAVTRSSDLPPGHHGGPLHPLVGIHALHNTVERVSGEQRFLPVLQHVALSNKHVNHPNMGPYILADAEPLDSGGVEATKKAFFACVDRGLYNGADRHFLWLWDNIPHGEALDLLLTVAIPKNTLDDHYFIFPMF
;
A
#
# COMPACT_ATOMS: atom_id res chain seq x y z
N MET A 1 16.05 13.40 -8.85
CA MET A 1 15.73 11.97 -8.69
C MET A 1 14.83 11.90 -7.46
N HIS A 2 13.66 11.26 -7.54
CA HIS A 2 12.76 11.16 -6.40
C HIS A 2 13.29 10.16 -5.39
N THR A 3 13.17 10.45 -4.09
CA THR A 3 13.50 9.52 -3.00
C THR A 3 12.23 8.75 -2.65
N PRO A 4 12.27 7.42 -2.49
CA PRO A 4 11.11 6.66 -2.06
C PRO A 4 10.79 6.96 -0.58
N VAL A 5 9.51 6.86 -0.21
CA VAL A 5 9.07 6.88 1.18
C VAL A 5 9.84 5.84 1.99
N ARG A 6 10.38 6.27 3.12
CA ARG A 6 11.05 5.41 4.09
C ARG A 6 10.14 5.13 5.27
N PHE A 7 9.96 3.86 5.61
CA PHE A 7 9.21 3.45 6.78
C PHE A 7 10.10 3.43 8.03
N ALA A 8 9.51 3.17 9.19
CA ALA A 8 10.23 3.09 10.45
C ALA A 8 11.36 2.05 10.39
N ASP A 9 12.49 2.33 11.04
CA ASP A 9 13.71 1.49 10.98
C ASP A 9 13.47 0.04 11.44
N ASP A 10 12.45 -0.20 12.27
CA ASP A 10 12.14 -1.53 12.75
C ASP A 10 11.39 -2.39 11.71
N ILE A 11 10.74 -1.79 10.70
CA ILE A 11 9.98 -2.48 9.64
C ILE A 11 10.65 -2.40 8.26
N GLU A 12 11.34 -1.30 7.96
CA GLU A 12 11.97 -1.03 6.67
C GLU A 12 12.83 -2.20 6.13
N PRO A 13 13.68 -2.87 6.92
CA PRO A 13 14.46 -4.02 6.43
C PRO A 13 13.59 -5.21 5.99
N LEU A 14 12.42 -5.39 6.59
CA LEU A 14 11.47 -6.42 6.18
C LEU A 14 10.69 -6.02 4.93
N VAL A 15 10.44 -4.72 4.73
CA VAL A 15 9.84 -4.22 3.49
C VAL A 15 10.80 -4.49 2.33
N GLN A 16 12.06 -4.07 2.48
CA GLN A 16 13.13 -4.33 1.50
C GLN A 16 13.33 -5.83 1.24
N PHE A 17 13.24 -6.66 2.29
CA PHE A 17 13.27 -8.12 2.10
C PHE A 17 12.18 -8.60 1.12
N ILE A 18 10.96 -8.08 1.18
CA ILE A 18 9.87 -8.45 0.26
C ILE A 18 10.14 -7.90 -1.14
N GLU A 19 10.72 -6.71 -1.26
CA GLU A 19 10.95 -6.05 -2.54
C GLU A 19 12.13 -6.65 -3.31
N GLU A 20 13.25 -6.88 -2.62
CA GLU A 20 14.55 -7.21 -3.21
C GLU A 20 14.82 -8.73 -3.30
N THR A 21 14.06 -9.56 -2.57
CA THR A 21 14.22 -11.01 -2.69
C THR A 21 13.69 -11.48 -4.04
N GLU A 22 14.53 -12.19 -4.80
CA GLU A 22 14.16 -12.81 -6.06
C GLU A 22 12.86 -13.64 -5.94
N PRO A 23 11.89 -13.51 -6.89
CA PRO A 23 10.62 -14.23 -6.82
C PRO A 23 10.75 -15.75 -6.71
N SER A 24 11.81 -16.32 -7.27
CA SER A 24 12.11 -17.76 -7.17
C SER A 24 12.56 -18.21 -5.78
N ARG A 25 12.96 -17.27 -4.91
CA ARG A 25 13.53 -17.52 -3.58
C ARG A 25 12.64 -17.07 -2.43
N ILE A 26 11.64 -16.22 -2.70
CA ILE A 26 10.83 -15.57 -1.66
C ILE A 26 10.15 -16.57 -0.72
N LEU A 27 9.66 -17.70 -1.23
CA LEU A 27 8.97 -18.72 -0.42
C LEU A 27 9.92 -19.36 0.60
N GLU A 28 11.09 -19.82 0.15
CA GLU A 28 12.09 -20.47 1.01
C GLU A 28 12.63 -19.49 2.06
N ALA A 29 12.97 -18.27 1.64
CA ALA A 29 13.51 -17.24 2.52
C ALA A 29 12.48 -16.80 3.58
N THR A 30 11.20 -16.69 3.21
CA THR A 30 10.11 -16.34 4.13
C THR A 30 9.87 -17.45 5.14
N LEU A 31 9.84 -18.72 4.70
CA LEU A 31 9.70 -19.85 5.60
C LEU A 31 10.85 -19.94 6.61
N GLY A 32 12.08 -19.65 6.19
CA GLY A 32 13.25 -19.55 7.07
C GLY A 32 13.02 -18.55 8.21
N LYS A 33 12.63 -17.31 7.86
CA LYS A 33 12.33 -16.26 8.87
C LYS A 33 11.21 -16.65 9.83
N LEU A 34 10.16 -17.30 9.33
CA LEU A 34 9.04 -17.76 10.17
C LEU A 34 9.49 -18.85 11.16
N ARG A 35 10.34 -19.78 10.73
CA ARG A 35 10.92 -20.82 11.60
C ARG A 35 11.91 -20.26 12.63
N GLU A 36 12.60 -19.18 12.30
CA GLU A 36 13.45 -18.41 13.23
C GLU A 36 12.65 -17.59 14.24
N GLY A 37 11.32 -17.59 14.14
CA GLY A 37 10.43 -16.94 15.10
C GLY A 37 10.02 -15.51 14.73
N LEU A 38 10.21 -15.09 13.48
CA LEU A 38 9.69 -13.80 13.02
C LEU A 38 8.16 -13.74 13.22
N SER A 39 7.68 -12.64 13.79
CA SER A 39 6.25 -12.41 13.97
C SER A 39 5.52 -12.37 12.62
N VAL A 40 4.49 -13.20 12.48
CA VAL A 40 3.59 -13.17 11.31
C VAL A 40 3.00 -11.77 11.13
N ARG A 41 2.56 -11.12 12.22
CA ARG A 41 2.01 -9.76 12.16
C ARG A 41 2.99 -8.80 11.51
N LYS A 42 4.26 -8.82 11.95
CA LYS A 42 5.30 -7.94 11.44
C LYS A 42 5.60 -8.23 9.96
N LEU A 43 5.65 -9.50 9.57
CA LEU A 43 5.84 -9.90 8.18
C LEU A 43 4.68 -9.47 7.27
N LEU A 44 3.43 -9.65 7.70
CA LEU A 44 2.26 -9.20 6.93
C LEU A 44 2.20 -7.69 6.80
N THR A 45 2.55 -6.94 7.85
CA THR A 45 2.70 -5.48 7.78
C THR A 45 3.76 -5.08 6.77
N ALA A 46 4.95 -5.70 6.81
CA ALA A 46 6.00 -5.40 5.83
C ALA A 46 5.57 -5.71 4.39
N SER A 47 4.89 -6.84 4.18
CA SER A 47 4.36 -7.25 2.87
C SER A 47 3.33 -6.27 2.33
N ALA A 48 2.47 -5.72 3.20
CA ALA A 48 1.51 -4.68 2.86
C ALA A 48 2.21 -3.39 2.42
N LEU A 49 3.19 -2.93 3.20
CA LEU A 49 3.94 -1.73 2.92
C LEU A 49 4.76 -1.84 1.63
N ALA A 50 5.35 -3.01 1.37
CA ALA A 50 6.12 -3.28 0.15
C ALA A 50 5.24 -3.14 -1.10
N VAL A 51 4.05 -3.74 -1.10
CA VAL A 51 3.17 -3.65 -2.26
C VAL A 51 2.61 -2.22 -2.45
N THR A 52 2.30 -1.52 -1.35
CA THR A 52 1.89 -0.11 -1.41
C THR A 52 2.98 0.81 -1.94
N ARG A 53 4.24 0.59 -1.55
CA ARG A 53 5.37 1.44 -1.98
C ARG A 53 5.81 1.16 -3.41
N SER A 54 5.76 -0.10 -3.83
CA SER A 54 6.53 -0.57 -4.97
C SER A 54 5.69 -1.16 -6.11
N SER A 55 4.36 -1.00 -6.04
CA SER A 55 3.47 -1.35 -7.14
C SER A 55 2.56 -0.21 -7.59
N ASP A 56 2.07 -0.31 -8.83
CA ASP A 56 1.10 0.61 -9.44
C ASP A 56 -0.04 -0.20 -10.07
N LEU A 57 -1.17 0.44 -10.35
CA LEU A 57 -2.35 -0.13 -10.98
C LEU A 57 -2.26 0.00 -12.51
N PRO A 58 -1.91 -1.07 -13.26
CA PRO A 58 -1.92 -0.96 -14.70
C PRO A 58 -3.36 -0.81 -15.24
N PRO A 59 -3.55 -0.07 -16.35
CA PRO A 59 -4.84 0.04 -17.01
C PRO A 59 -5.46 -1.34 -17.31
N GLY A 60 -6.71 -1.54 -16.89
CA GLY A 60 -7.46 -2.79 -17.13
C GLY A 60 -7.15 -3.93 -16.15
N HIS A 61 -6.37 -3.70 -15.10
CA HIS A 61 -6.14 -4.66 -14.03
C HIS A 61 -6.90 -4.17 -12.79
N HIS A 62 -7.97 -4.90 -12.44
CA HIS A 62 -8.94 -4.52 -11.41
C HIS A 62 -8.36 -4.49 -9.99
N GLY A 63 -7.42 -3.59 -9.71
CA GLY A 63 -6.74 -3.45 -8.43
C GLY A 63 -5.92 -4.66 -7.96
N GLY A 64 -5.59 -5.59 -8.86
CA GLY A 64 -4.89 -6.82 -8.49
C GLY A 64 -3.61 -6.67 -7.63
N PRO A 65 -2.77 -5.62 -7.78
CA PRO A 65 -1.62 -5.40 -6.90
C PRO A 65 -2.02 -5.07 -5.46
N LEU A 66 -3.27 -4.65 -5.22
CA LEU A 66 -3.80 -4.26 -3.92
C LEU A 66 -4.51 -5.41 -3.20
N HIS A 67 -4.74 -6.55 -3.85
CA HIS A 67 -5.29 -7.75 -3.23
C HIS A 67 -4.54 -8.19 -1.95
N PRO A 68 -3.20 -8.08 -1.86
CA PRO A 68 -2.51 -8.35 -0.61
C PRO A 68 -3.00 -7.48 0.55
N LEU A 69 -3.46 -6.25 0.33
CA LEU A 69 -3.97 -5.39 1.41
C LEU A 69 -5.33 -5.87 1.92
N VAL A 70 -6.23 -6.21 1.00
CA VAL A 70 -7.61 -6.61 1.32
C VAL A 70 -7.65 -7.94 2.07
N GLY A 71 -6.74 -8.86 1.76
CA GLY A 71 -6.70 -10.19 2.39
C GLY A 71 -6.15 -10.25 3.81
N ILE A 72 -5.50 -9.18 4.32
CA ILE A 72 -4.72 -9.25 5.57
C ILE A 72 -5.56 -9.60 6.78
N HIS A 73 -6.77 -9.05 6.90
CA HIS A 73 -7.60 -9.32 8.08
C HIS A 73 -8.02 -10.79 8.16
N ALA A 74 -8.49 -11.36 7.05
CA ALA A 74 -8.86 -12.77 6.97
C ALA A 74 -7.65 -13.68 7.21
N LEU A 75 -6.50 -13.32 6.65
CA LEU A 75 -5.25 -14.04 6.81
C LEU A 75 -4.80 -14.05 8.28
N HIS A 76 -4.77 -12.89 8.94
CA HIS A 76 -4.39 -12.77 10.35
C HIS A 76 -5.23 -13.69 11.23
N ASN A 77 -6.56 -13.66 11.06
CA ASN A 77 -7.47 -14.53 11.82
C ASN A 77 -7.31 -16.02 11.50
N THR A 78 -6.99 -16.37 10.24
CA THR A 78 -6.76 -17.77 9.84
C THR A 78 -5.53 -18.33 10.53
N VAL A 79 -4.44 -17.56 10.57
CA VAL A 79 -3.17 -17.96 11.16
C VAL A 79 -3.25 -18.17 12.67
N GLU A 80 -4.16 -17.49 13.37
CA GLU A 80 -4.42 -17.69 14.80
C GLU A 80 -5.23 -18.96 15.09
N ARG A 81 -6.00 -19.47 14.12
CA ARG A 81 -6.84 -20.66 14.28
C ARG A 81 -6.16 -21.96 13.85
N VAL A 82 -5.10 -21.87 13.06
CA VAL A 82 -4.37 -23.03 12.54
C VAL A 82 -3.10 -23.23 13.38
N SER A 83 -2.88 -24.44 13.86
CA SER A 83 -1.70 -24.81 14.65
C SER A 83 -0.57 -25.39 13.78
N GLY A 84 0.65 -25.37 14.31
CA GLY A 84 1.83 -25.95 13.65
C GLY A 84 2.26 -25.19 12.39
N GLU A 85 3.11 -25.80 11.57
CA GLU A 85 3.65 -25.13 10.37
C GLU A 85 2.60 -24.87 9.28
N GLN A 86 1.46 -25.57 9.30
CA GLN A 86 0.37 -25.36 8.35
C GLN A 86 -0.18 -23.93 8.39
N ARG A 87 -0.04 -23.26 9.54
CA ARG A 87 -0.43 -21.85 9.70
C ARG A 87 0.37 -20.90 8.82
N PHE A 88 1.55 -21.31 8.34
CA PHE A 88 2.42 -20.49 7.51
C PHE A 88 2.02 -20.51 6.03
N LEU A 89 1.31 -21.53 5.53
CA LEU A 89 0.93 -21.63 4.13
C LEU A 89 0.23 -20.37 3.58
N PRO A 90 -0.80 -19.81 4.23
CA PRO A 90 -1.47 -18.64 3.69
C PRO A 90 -0.60 -17.36 3.83
N VAL A 91 0.35 -17.33 4.78
CA VAL A 91 1.35 -16.24 4.90
C VAL A 91 2.35 -16.30 3.75
N LEU A 92 2.85 -17.50 3.42
CA LEU A 92 3.77 -17.72 2.30
C LEU A 92 3.11 -17.32 0.97
N GLN A 93 1.85 -17.69 0.78
CA GLN A 93 1.09 -17.29 -0.41
C GLN A 93 0.94 -15.76 -0.51
N HIS A 94 0.62 -15.09 0.60
CA HIS A 94 0.44 -13.64 0.65
C HIS A 94 1.75 -12.88 0.34
N VAL A 95 2.85 -13.31 0.94
CA VAL A 95 4.17 -12.72 0.71
C VAL A 95 4.64 -12.95 -0.72
N ALA A 96 4.47 -14.16 -1.27
CA ALA A 96 4.81 -14.44 -2.66
C ALA A 96 3.95 -13.63 -3.65
N LEU A 97 2.67 -13.42 -3.35
CA LEU A 97 1.80 -12.57 -4.16
C LEU A 97 2.27 -11.11 -4.15
N SER A 98 2.60 -10.57 -2.97
CA SER A 98 3.11 -9.20 -2.83
C SER A 98 4.42 -9.01 -3.60
N ASN A 99 5.38 -9.93 -3.39
CA ASN A 99 6.66 -9.92 -4.09
C ASN A 99 6.49 -10.03 -5.63
N LYS A 100 5.57 -10.88 -6.10
CA LYS A 100 5.21 -10.97 -7.53
C LYS A 100 4.76 -9.60 -8.06
N HIS A 101 3.88 -8.90 -7.35
CA HIS A 101 3.38 -7.60 -7.81
C HIS A 101 4.47 -6.54 -7.87
N VAL A 102 5.36 -6.51 -6.87
CA VAL A 102 6.52 -5.60 -6.85
C VAL A 102 7.48 -5.87 -8.01
N ASN A 103 7.69 -7.13 -8.37
CA ASN A 103 8.71 -7.53 -9.35
C ASN A 103 8.18 -7.78 -10.77
N HIS A 104 6.87 -7.63 -11.01
CA HIS A 104 6.28 -7.90 -12.32
C HIS A 104 6.26 -6.62 -13.18
N PRO A 105 6.84 -6.60 -14.41
CA PRO A 105 7.02 -5.38 -15.21
C PRO A 105 5.77 -4.53 -15.47
N ASN A 106 4.58 -5.14 -15.50
CA ASN A 106 3.33 -4.40 -15.67
C ASN A 106 2.83 -3.71 -14.38
N MET A 107 3.39 -4.03 -13.22
CA MET A 107 2.90 -3.62 -11.89
C MET A 107 4.00 -3.07 -10.99
N GLY A 108 5.28 -3.26 -11.34
CA GLY A 108 6.45 -2.80 -10.61
C GLY A 108 7.76 -3.10 -11.34
N PRO A 109 8.91 -2.62 -10.84
CA PRO A 109 9.04 -1.84 -9.61
C PRO A 109 8.66 -0.37 -9.82
N TYR A 110 7.77 0.13 -8.96
CA TYR A 110 7.46 1.56 -8.86
C TYR A 110 8.08 2.15 -7.60
N ILE A 111 7.97 3.47 -7.47
CA ILE A 111 8.32 4.17 -6.24
C ILE A 111 7.13 5.01 -5.78
N LEU A 112 6.74 4.84 -4.53
CA LEU A 112 5.99 5.87 -3.81
C LEU A 112 6.98 6.96 -3.42
N ALA A 113 6.97 8.06 -4.19
CA ALA A 113 7.87 9.17 -3.97
C ALA A 113 7.51 9.91 -2.67
N ASP A 114 8.54 10.23 -1.90
CA ASP A 114 8.42 11.13 -0.76
C ASP A 114 7.98 12.52 -1.21
N ALA A 115 7.17 13.18 -0.41
CA ALA A 115 6.50 14.42 -0.79
C ALA A 115 6.24 15.33 0.41
N GLU A 116 6.60 16.60 0.26
CA GLU A 116 6.35 17.62 1.28
C GLU A 116 4.88 18.10 1.24
N PRO A 117 4.21 18.22 2.41
CA PRO A 117 2.88 18.80 2.54
C PRO A 117 2.79 20.18 1.87
N LEU A 118 1.66 20.48 1.22
CA LEU A 118 1.44 21.75 0.52
C LEU A 118 0.16 22.46 0.97
N ASP A 119 0.34 23.56 1.69
CA ASP A 119 -0.71 24.54 1.98
C ASP A 119 -1.03 25.41 0.75
N SER A 120 -2.30 25.74 0.56
CA SER A 120 -2.79 26.67 -0.47
C SER A 120 -3.42 27.95 0.11
N GLY A 121 -3.19 28.25 1.38
CA GLY A 121 -3.73 29.43 2.06
C GLY A 121 -4.83 29.08 3.08
N GLY A 122 -4.66 27.96 3.79
CA GLY A 122 -5.59 27.45 4.78
C GLY A 122 -6.50 26.33 4.28
N VAL A 123 -7.24 25.73 5.21
CA VAL A 123 -8.02 24.49 5.01
C VAL A 123 -8.89 24.50 3.76
N GLU A 124 -9.75 25.51 3.59
CA GLU A 124 -10.70 25.55 2.48
C GLU A 124 -10.01 25.76 1.12
N ALA A 125 -8.94 26.56 1.09
CA ALA A 125 -8.16 26.76 -0.12
C ALA A 125 -7.41 25.46 -0.51
N THR A 126 -6.86 24.75 0.48
CA THR A 126 -6.14 23.49 0.26
C THR A 126 -7.09 22.36 -0.17
N LYS A 127 -8.30 22.26 0.38
CA LYS A 127 -9.33 21.33 -0.12
C LYS A 127 -9.68 21.59 -1.59
N LYS A 128 -9.87 22.86 -1.95
CA LYS A 128 -10.15 23.24 -3.34
C LYS A 128 -8.99 22.89 -4.27
N ALA A 129 -7.75 23.10 -3.82
CA ALA A 129 -6.55 22.74 -4.58
C ALA A 129 -6.40 21.22 -4.73
N PHE A 130 -6.66 20.45 -3.67
CA PHE A 130 -6.72 18.98 -3.71
C PHE A 130 -7.67 18.49 -4.80
N PHE A 131 -8.94 18.91 -4.79
CA PHE A 131 -9.91 18.49 -5.81
C PHE A 131 -9.53 18.97 -7.21
N ALA A 132 -9.00 20.19 -7.36
CA ALA A 132 -8.52 20.67 -8.65
C ALA A 132 -7.36 19.82 -9.21
N CYS A 133 -6.50 19.26 -8.35
CA CYS A 133 -5.47 18.31 -8.75
C CYS A 133 -6.07 16.95 -9.13
N VAL A 134 -7.00 16.42 -8.33
CA VAL A 134 -7.72 15.17 -8.63
C VAL A 134 -8.39 15.23 -10.00
N ASP A 135 -9.18 16.27 -10.27
CA ASP A 135 -9.94 16.45 -11.51
C ASP A 135 -9.05 16.53 -12.76
N ARG A 136 -7.79 16.94 -12.57
CA ARG A 136 -6.80 17.09 -13.66
C ARG A 136 -5.85 15.91 -13.78
N GLY A 137 -5.97 14.89 -12.93
CA GLY A 137 -5.03 13.77 -12.88
C GLY A 137 -3.62 14.15 -12.38
N LEU A 138 -3.52 15.23 -11.59
CA LEU A 138 -2.25 15.70 -11.02
C LEU A 138 -1.99 15.03 -9.67
N TYR A 139 -1.76 13.71 -9.68
CA TYR A 139 -1.72 12.88 -8.48
C TYR A 139 -0.70 13.33 -7.43
N ASN A 140 0.53 13.67 -7.83
CA ASN A 140 1.52 14.21 -6.90
C ASN A 140 1.08 15.53 -6.24
N GLY A 141 0.37 16.39 -6.98
CA GLY A 141 -0.17 17.64 -6.41
C GLY A 141 -1.28 17.36 -5.40
N ALA A 142 -2.17 16.42 -5.73
CA ALA A 142 -3.24 15.99 -4.84
C ALA A 142 -2.67 15.36 -3.56
N ASP A 143 -1.70 14.45 -3.66
CA ASP A 143 -1.06 13.81 -2.50
C ASP A 143 -0.46 14.87 -1.56
N ARG A 144 0.24 15.87 -2.10
CA ARG A 144 0.86 16.93 -1.30
C ARG A 144 -0.16 17.80 -0.56
N HIS A 145 -1.27 18.15 -1.22
CA HIS A 145 -2.35 18.87 -0.56
C HIS A 145 -3.04 18.01 0.50
N PHE A 146 -3.23 16.72 0.20
CA PHE A 146 -3.84 15.78 1.14
C PHE A 146 -2.96 15.54 2.38
N LEU A 147 -1.64 15.43 2.22
CA LEU A 147 -0.68 15.34 3.33
C LEU A 147 -0.79 16.55 4.26
N TRP A 148 -0.91 17.76 3.71
CA TRP A 148 -1.11 18.94 4.56
C TRP A 148 -2.47 18.91 5.27
N LEU A 149 -3.53 18.51 4.57
CA LEU A 149 -4.87 18.41 5.16
C LEU A 149 -4.90 17.38 6.29
N TRP A 150 -4.25 16.23 6.12
CA TRP A 150 -4.16 15.17 7.13
C TRP A 150 -3.73 15.70 8.50
N ASP A 151 -2.75 16.61 8.53
CA ASP A 151 -2.23 17.21 9.76
C ASP A 151 -3.06 18.38 10.29
N ASN A 152 -3.99 18.93 9.50
CA ASN A 152 -4.65 20.22 9.77
C ASN A 152 -6.18 20.15 9.88
N ILE A 153 -6.81 19.00 9.62
CA ILE A 153 -8.25 18.78 9.76
C ILE A 153 -8.55 17.50 10.56
N PRO A 154 -9.77 17.34 11.10
CA PRO A 154 -10.17 16.08 11.73
C PRO A 154 -10.07 14.91 10.75
N HIS A 155 -9.51 13.77 11.16
CA HIS A 155 -9.33 12.61 10.27
C HIS A 155 -10.63 12.07 9.66
N GLY A 156 -11.78 12.25 10.32
CA GLY A 156 -13.08 11.92 9.74
C GLY A 156 -13.39 12.79 8.51
N GLU A 157 -13.01 14.06 8.55
CA GLU A 157 -13.14 14.98 7.43
C GLU A 157 -12.14 14.65 6.30
N ALA A 158 -10.90 14.27 6.65
CA ALA A 158 -9.93 13.78 5.67
C ALA A 158 -10.44 12.53 4.93
N LEU A 159 -11.08 11.61 5.66
CA LEU A 159 -11.73 10.45 5.07
C LEU A 159 -12.88 10.86 4.13
N ASP A 160 -13.72 11.82 4.51
CA ASP A 160 -14.81 12.32 3.67
C ASP A 160 -14.30 12.90 2.33
N LEU A 161 -13.15 13.59 2.34
CA LEU A 161 -12.50 14.07 1.12
C LEU A 161 -12.10 12.93 0.19
N LEU A 162 -11.47 11.87 0.74
CA LEU A 162 -11.10 10.69 -0.05
C LEU A 162 -12.33 9.95 -0.59
N LEU A 163 -13.37 9.79 0.23
CA LEU A 163 -14.60 9.12 -0.19
C LEU A 163 -15.35 9.89 -1.27
N THR A 164 -15.27 11.23 -1.26
CA THR A 164 -15.82 12.08 -2.33
C THR A 164 -15.18 11.76 -3.68
N VAL A 165 -13.90 11.37 -3.69
CA VAL A 165 -13.19 10.92 -4.91
C VAL A 165 -13.48 9.45 -5.23
N ALA A 166 -13.48 8.56 -4.22
CA ALA A 166 -13.59 7.13 -4.42
C ALA A 166 -14.99 6.65 -4.86
N ILE A 167 -16.05 7.19 -4.25
CA ILE A 167 -17.43 6.71 -4.46
C ILE A 167 -17.85 6.80 -5.94
N PRO A 168 -17.64 7.92 -6.66
CA PRO A 168 -17.98 7.99 -8.08
C PRO A 168 -17.18 6.99 -8.94
N LYS A 169 -15.91 6.77 -8.58
CA LYS A 169 -14.99 5.86 -9.30
C LYS A 169 -15.29 4.38 -9.06
N ASN A 170 -16.02 4.04 -7.99
CA ASN A 170 -16.35 2.64 -7.65
C ASN A 170 -17.10 1.88 -8.76
N THR A 171 -17.78 2.59 -9.66
CA THR A 171 -18.41 1.95 -10.83
C THR A 171 -17.40 1.33 -11.80
N LEU A 172 -16.13 1.73 -11.72
CA LEU A 172 -15.02 1.24 -12.54
C LEU A 172 -14.25 0.13 -11.81
N ASP A 173 -13.96 0.34 -10.52
CA ASP A 173 -13.14 -0.56 -9.70
C ASP A 173 -13.37 -0.27 -8.21
N ASP A 174 -13.55 -1.30 -7.37
CA ASP A 174 -13.74 -1.14 -5.93
C ASP A 174 -12.45 -0.76 -5.19
N HIS A 175 -11.29 -0.99 -5.81
CA HIS A 175 -10.00 -0.66 -5.21
C HIS A 175 -9.73 0.84 -5.06
N TYR A 176 -10.51 1.70 -5.72
CA TYR A 176 -10.47 3.15 -5.47
C TYR A 176 -10.87 3.53 -4.04
N PHE A 177 -11.50 2.65 -3.27
CA PHE A 177 -11.69 2.89 -1.83
C PHE A 177 -10.40 2.76 -1.01
N ILE A 178 -9.36 2.14 -1.57
CA ILE A 178 -8.05 1.96 -0.94
C ILE A 178 -7.08 3.01 -1.49
N PHE A 179 -7.12 3.22 -2.81
CA PHE A 179 -6.26 4.15 -3.53
C PHE A 179 -7.09 5.09 -4.42
N PRO A 180 -7.77 6.10 -3.83
CA PRO A 180 -8.71 6.97 -4.57
C PRO A 180 -8.05 7.80 -5.66
N MET A 181 -6.75 8.01 -5.53
CA MET A 181 -5.95 8.88 -6.39
C MET A 181 -5.47 8.22 -7.68
N PHE A 182 -5.60 6.91 -7.82
CA PHE A 182 -5.23 6.21 -9.04
C PHE A 182 -6.36 6.25 -10.08
#